data_AF-A0A259TVG0-F1
#
_entry.id   AF-A0A259TVG0-F1
#
_cell.length_a   1.000
_cell.length_b   1.000
_cell.length_c   1.000
_cell.angle_alpha   90.00
_cell.angle_beta   90.00
_cell.angle_gamma   90.00
#
_symmetry.space_group_name_H-M   'P 1'
#
loop_
_entity.id
_entity.type
_entity.pdbx_description
1 polymer ?
#
loop_
_entity_poly.entity_id
_entity_poly.type
_entity_poly.pdbx_seq_one_letter_code
_entity_poly.pdbx_strand_id
1 'polypeptide(L)'
;MRQAGVRSVRTGLLPDAVIAAADRLGIAVAQELPFADLPAERLLAALPEAERLLAEALALAGRHPSARLFILARGVDTSDPRARPYFERLTALARERGPEGTRTAYLTRFVDDDRAAQTVDLVLLDARGMDPLALMRRWRARHETPVGLGAWGMGVVPGREGGWRRAGTEAHQGRTAERTLDAFLNMDAPPEVAFLSRWRDREERGARAEVAGLRYGLQDAEGLRRPAMEVASGVFTGRQRVFAFDAGAPARARGSGLLVLLGWTLALGLGTLLAVSPRLGGLVPQYFGRRDLYREAIQKGYGLSGAVTVGLATFLALAVGLVLATVLRAFGATDALAVATSGWEADAQSRLVSLVGSPALLGALLAVLYSAWLLFNVVWVGTLAGRRRRMRTVQALSLVVWTRWPWLLLLIGAMAVASLPGAASGPWAATLLVLALVVETIAAYRTMVDLTYVGAVSAARALGLGFAVPFLLILAGSVVFLVSAGAEIGFLWHLAVRS
;
A
#
# COMPACT_ATOMS: atom_id res chain seq x y z
N MET A 1 10.86 -32.29 -3.17
CA MET A 1 11.83 -31.38 -2.52
C MET A 1 13.25 -31.93 -2.51
N ARG A 2 13.57 -33.03 -1.81
CA ARG A 2 14.94 -33.61 -1.79
C ARG A 2 15.55 -33.85 -3.18
N GLN A 3 14.76 -34.44 -4.08
CA GLN A 3 15.19 -34.68 -5.47
C GLN A 3 15.55 -33.40 -6.25
N ALA A 4 14.97 -32.26 -5.86
CA ALA A 4 15.27 -30.94 -6.42
C ALA A 4 16.42 -30.23 -5.68
N GLY A 5 17.20 -30.95 -4.84
CA GLY A 5 18.35 -30.40 -4.12
C GLY A 5 18.00 -29.53 -2.91
N VAL A 6 16.73 -29.44 -2.51
CA VAL A 6 16.31 -28.62 -1.36
C VAL A 6 16.92 -29.17 -0.06
N ARG A 7 17.65 -28.32 0.66
CA ARG A 7 18.28 -28.65 1.95
C ARG A 7 17.56 -28.08 3.17
N SER A 8 16.72 -27.06 2.98
CA SER A 8 15.97 -26.43 4.05
C SER A 8 14.59 -26.00 3.55
N VAL A 9 13.58 -26.10 4.41
CA VAL A 9 12.20 -25.69 4.14
C VAL A 9 11.69 -24.78 5.24
N ARG A 10 10.99 -23.71 4.85
CA ARG A 10 10.24 -22.87 5.78
C ARG A 10 8.76 -23.26 5.75
N THR A 11 8.19 -23.45 6.93
CA THR A 11 6.81 -23.92 7.12
C THR A 11 6.26 -23.38 8.44
N GLY A 12 4.94 -23.46 8.65
CA GLY A 12 4.39 -23.34 9.99
C GLY A 12 4.81 -24.52 10.88
N LEU A 13 4.37 -24.51 12.15
CA LEU A 13 4.59 -25.61 13.08
C LEU A 13 4.14 -26.95 12.49
N LEU A 14 5.02 -27.95 12.54
CA LEU A 14 4.77 -29.27 11.97
C LEU A 14 4.50 -30.33 13.05
N PRO A 15 3.70 -31.35 12.74
CA PRO A 15 3.57 -32.51 13.61
C PRO A 15 4.85 -33.36 13.57
N ASP A 16 5.12 -34.06 14.68
CA ASP A 16 6.28 -34.95 14.93
C ASP A 16 6.63 -35.85 13.75
N ALA A 17 5.63 -36.54 13.18
CA ALA A 17 5.83 -37.48 12.07
C ALA A 17 6.45 -36.82 10.81
N VAL A 18 6.14 -35.55 10.55
CA VAL A 18 6.66 -34.83 9.38
C VAL A 18 8.09 -34.34 9.66
N ILE A 19 8.40 -33.92 10.89
CA ILE A 19 9.76 -33.54 11.28
C ILE A 19 10.68 -34.78 11.26
N ALA A 20 10.20 -35.93 11.76
CA ALA A 20 10.92 -37.19 11.66
C ALA A 20 11.20 -37.60 10.19
N ALA A 21 10.28 -37.31 9.27
CA ALA A 21 10.52 -37.51 7.85
C ALA A 21 11.57 -36.55 7.30
N ALA A 22 11.58 -35.30 7.75
CA ALA A 22 12.61 -34.32 7.39
C ALA A 22 14.01 -34.75 7.88
N ASP A 23 14.11 -35.28 9.11
CA ASP A 23 15.35 -35.84 9.65
C ASP A 23 15.89 -36.98 8.76
N ARG A 24 15.05 -37.97 8.43
CA ARG A 24 15.43 -39.08 7.52
C ARG A 24 15.85 -38.58 6.14
N LEU A 25 15.27 -37.47 5.69
CA LEU A 25 15.58 -36.88 4.41
C LEU A 25 16.79 -35.93 4.44
N GLY A 26 17.33 -35.61 5.61
CA GLY A 26 18.39 -34.62 5.79
C GLY A 26 17.96 -33.21 5.38
N ILE A 27 16.68 -32.88 5.56
CA ILE A 27 16.12 -31.56 5.25
C ILE A 27 15.95 -30.79 6.55
N ALA A 28 16.59 -29.63 6.67
CA ALA A 28 16.36 -28.73 7.79
C ALA A 28 14.97 -28.07 7.71
N VAL A 29 14.34 -27.86 8.85
CA VAL A 29 13.01 -27.26 8.96
C VAL A 29 13.12 -25.96 9.75
N ALA A 30 12.80 -24.85 9.10
CA ALA A 30 12.55 -23.57 9.73
C ALA A 30 11.05 -23.45 10.05
N GLN A 31 10.70 -23.41 11.33
CA GLN A 31 9.32 -23.43 11.81
C GLN A 31 8.84 -22.02 12.17
N GLU A 32 7.73 -21.59 11.59
CA GLU A 32 7.13 -20.27 11.77
C GLU A 32 5.92 -20.35 12.72
N LEU A 33 5.90 -19.47 13.72
CA LEU A 33 4.73 -19.27 14.58
C LEU A 33 3.61 -18.55 13.81
N PRO A 34 2.33 -18.78 14.14
CA PRO A 34 1.19 -18.28 13.38
C PRO A 34 0.88 -16.79 13.61
N PHE A 35 1.88 -15.96 13.94
CA PHE A 35 1.71 -14.53 14.16
C PHE A 35 2.19 -13.76 12.94
N ALA A 36 1.23 -13.21 12.18
CA ALA A 36 1.52 -12.51 10.95
C ALA A 36 0.74 -11.20 10.82
N ASP A 37 1.38 -10.18 10.25
CA ASP A 37 0.75 -8.91 9.87
C ASP A 37 -0.01 -8.25 11.03
N LEU A 38 0.60 -8.20 12.22
CA LEU A 38 0.04 -7.59 13.44
C LEU A 38 0.69 -6.25 13.79
N PRO A 39 -0.07 -5.26 14.29
CA PRO A 39 0.50 -4.09 14.95
C PRO A 39 1.21 -4.49 16.25
N ALA A 40 2.21 -3.70 16.66
CA ALA A 40 3.06 -4.01 17.82
C ALA A 40 2.28 -4.25 19.13
N GLU A 41 1.19 -3.50 19.37
CA GLU A 41 0.34 -3.69 20.55
C GLU A 41 -0.35 -5.07 20.57
N ARG A 42 -0.89 -5.50 19.42
CA ARG A 42 -1.55 -6.82 19.30
C ARG A 42 -0.52 -7.95 19.33
N LEU A 43 0.66 -7.72 18.78
CA LEU A 43 1.77 -8.66 18.89
C LEU A 43 2.15 -8.90 20.35
N LEU A 44 2.26 -7.83 21.15
CA LEU A 44 2.55 -7.95 22.57
C LEU A 44 1.42 -8.65 23.34
N ALA A 45 0.15 -8.37 23.00
CA ALA A 45 -0.99 -9.07 23.59
C ALA A 45 -1.01 -10.58 23.25
N ALA A 46 -0.44 -10.97 22.11
CA ALA A 46 -0.32 -12.37 21.67
C ALA A 46 0.85 -13.13 22.35
N LEU A 47 1.69 -12.45 23.13
CA LEU A 47 2.89 -13.04 23.76
C LEU A 47 2.58 -14.32 24.57
N PRO A 48 1.56 -14.39 25.44
CA PRO A 48 1.29 -15.61 26.22
C PRO A 48 0.97 -16.83 25.34
N GLU A 49 0.24 -16.62 24.25
CA GLU A 49 -0.04 -17.68 23.29
C GLU A 49 1.22 -18.09 22.53
N ALA A 50 2.04 -17.11 22.13
CA ALA A 50 3.30 -17.36 21.44
C ALA A 50 4.30 -18.13 22.29
N GLU A 51 4.41 -17.82 23.58
CA GLU A 51 5.25 -18.55 24.53
C GLU A 51 4.83 -20.02 24.62
N ARG A 52 3.52 -20.28 24.73
CA ARG A 52 2.99 -21.65 24.78
C ARG A 52 3.33 -22.42 23.51
N LEU A 53 3.03 -21.85 22.33
CA LEU A 53 3.31 -22.50 21.04
C LEU A 53 4.80 -22.73 20.82
N LEU A 54 5.64 -21.77 21.19
CA LEU A 54 7.10 -21.90 21.07
C LEU A 54 7.62 -22.98 22.03
N ALA A 55 7.17 -23.02 23.28
CA ALA A 55 7.58 -24.03 24.25
C ALA A 55 7.24 -25.46 23.76
N GLU A 56 6.04 -25.65 23.22
CA GLU A 56 5.62 -26.93 22.60
C GLU A 56 6.53 -27.31 21.43
N ALA A 57 6.84 -26.35 20.55
CA ALA A 57 7.68 -26.58 19.39
C ALA A 57 9.16 -26.85 19.74
N LEU A 58 9.69 -26.20 20.79
CA LEU A 58 11.04 -26.44 21.31
C LEU A 58 11.17 -27.81 21.96
N ALA A 59 10.16 -28.23 22.74
CA ALA A 59 10.11 -29.57 23.32
C ALA A 59 10.14 -30.66 22.23
N LEU A 60 9.41 -30.43 21.13
CA LEU A 60 9.44 -31.30 19.96
C LEU A 60 10.83 -31.31 19.30
N ALA A 61 11.43 -30.14 19.08
CA ALA A 61 12.74 -30.00 18.45
C ALA A 61 13.89 -30.65 19.23
N GLY A 62 13.74 -30.83 20.55
CA GLY A 62 14.69 -31.61 21.36
C GLY A 62 14.92 -33.03 20.84
N ARG A 63 13.95 -33.62 20.13
CA ARG A 63 14.03 -34.96 19.54
C ARG A 63 14.44 -34.97 18.06
N HIS A 64 14.52 -33.80 17.42
CA HIS A 64 14.67 -33.68 15.97
C HIS A 64 15.77 -32.71 15.59
N PRO A 65 16.93 -33.17 15.08
CA PRO A 65 18.04 -32.29 14.69
C PRO A 65 17.71 -31.37 13.50
N SER A 66 16.73 -31.72 12.65
CA SER A 66 16.31 -30.85 11.54
C SER A 66 15.64 -29.55 11.98
N ALA A 67 15.07 -29.48 13.19
CA ALA A 67 14.32 -28.34 13.68
C ALA A 67 15.20 -27.43 14.57
N ARG A 68 15.88 -26.45 13.98
CA ARG A 68 16.79 -25.53 14.72
C ARG A 68 16.53 -24.04 14.48
N LEU A 69 15.70 -23.67 13.51
CA LEU A 69 15.37 -22.27 13.24
C LEU A 69 13.89 -22.02 13.51
N PHE A 70 13.59 -21.09 14.42
CA PHE A 70 12.22 -20.69 14.76
C PHE A 70 11.97 -19.24 14.33
N ILE A 71 10.95 -19.05 13.50
CA ILE A 71 10.52 -17.73 13.03
C ILE A 71 9.35 -17.30 13.91
N LEU A 72 9.60 -16.31 14.76
CA LEU A 72 8.72 -15.91 15.87
C LEU A 72 7.50 -15.11 15.41
N ALA A 73 7.63 -14.38 14.30
CA ALA A 73 6.54 -13.64 13.66
C ALA A 73 6.92 -13.25 12.22
N ARG A 74 5.91 -12.90 11.41
CA ARG A 74 6.10 -12.47 10.01
C ARG A 74 5.33 -11.19 9.69
N GLY A 75 6.00 -10.19 9.14
CA GLY A 75 5.35 -8.97 8.62
C GLY A 75 4.70 -8.11 9.70
N VAL A 76 5.07 -8.27 10.97
CA VAL A 76 4.58 -7.47 12.10
C VAL A 76 5.28 -6.10 12.16
N ASP A 77 4.72 -5.15 12.90
CA ASP A 77 5.27 -3.78 13.03
C ASP A 77 6.57 -3.72 13.84
N THR A 78 7.68 -4.14 13.24
CA THR A 78 9.01 -4.04 13.85
C THR A 78 9.58 -2.63 13.82
N SER A 79 8.91 -1.67 13.16
CA SER A 79 9.30 -0.25 13.19
C SER A 79 8.92 0.45 14.51
N ASP A 80 8.00 -0.16 15.27
CA ASP A 80 7.58 0.33 16.59
C ASP A 80 8.40 -0.36 17.71
N PRO A 81 9.07 0.39 18.60
CA PRO A 81 9.87 -0.19 19.69
C PRO A 81 9.05 -1.07 20.65
N ARG A 82 7.73 -0.93 20.70
CA ARG A 82 6.83 -1.77 21.52
C ARG A 82 6.78 -3.22 21.06
N ALA A 83 7.25 -3.55 19.85
CA ALA A 83 7.38 -4.93 19.39
C ALA A 83 8.56 -5.67 20.06
N ARG A 84 9.56 -4.95 20.60
CA ARG A 84 10.78 -5.55 21.14
C ARG A 84 10.55 -6.56 22.27
N PRO A 85 9.74 -6.27 23.31
CA PRO A 85 9.59 -7.18 24.44
C PRO A 85 9.04 -8.57 24.04
N TYR A 86 8.22 -8.62 22.98
CA TYR A 86 7.73 -9.88 22.42
C TYR A 86 8.89 -10.77 21.94
N PHE A 87 9.79 -10.22 21.13
CA PHE A 87 10.91 -10.96 20.59
C PHE A 87 11.97 -11.26 21.66
N GLU A 88 12.31 -10.29 22.51
CA GLU A 88 13.27 -10.48 23.60
C GLU A 88 12.85 -11.65 24.50
N ARG A 89 11.56 -11.73 24.84
CA ARG A 89 11.02 -12.80 25.68
C ARG A 89 11.04 -14.17 25.02
N LEU A 90 10.61 -14.26 23.75
CA LEU A 90 10.60 -15.53 23.02
C LEU A 90 12.02 -16.03 22.69
N THR A 91 12.95 -15.13 22.39
CA THR A 91 14.37 -15.46 22.21
C THR A 91 14.98 -15.97 23.51
N ALA A 92 14.68 -15.33 24.64
CA ALA A 92 15.11 -15.84 25.95
C ALA A 92 14.56 -17.24 26.21
N LEU A 93 13.27 -17.48 25.95
CA LEU A 93 12.65 -18.80 26.09
C LEU A 93 13.33 -19.86 25.20
N ALA A 94 13.69 -19.51 23.97
CA ALA A 94 14.41 -20.40 23.06
C ALA A 94 15.84 -20.70 23.53
N ARG A 95 16.53 -19.74 24.15
CA ARG A 95 17.86 -19.96 24.75
C ARG A 95 17.78 -20.81 26.02
N GLU A 96 16.73 -20.65 26.82
CA GLU A 96 16.53 -21.39 28.06
C GLU A 96 16.12 -22.84 27.83
N ARG A 97 15.24 -23.10 26.83
CA ARG A 97 14.59 -24.41 26.64
C ARG A 97 14.90 -25.08 25.31
N GLY A 98 15.50 -24.37 24.37
CA GLY A 98 15.80 -24.91 23.05
C GLY A 98 16.98 -25.88 23.10
N PRO A 99 16.99 -26.91 22.23
CA PRO A 99 18.17 -27.73 22.03
C PRO A 99 19.35 -26.89 21.52
N GLU A 100 20.57 -27.41 21.69
CA GLU A 100 21.78 -26.76 21.18
C GLU A 100 21.68 -26.44 19.69
N GLY A 101 22.15 -25.25 19.31
CA GLY A 101 22.05 -24.72 17.95
C GLY A 101 20.69 -24.13 17.58
N THR A 102 19.75 -24.04 18.53
CA THR A 102 18.47 -23.33 18.31
C THR A 102 18.74 -21.86 18.06
N ARG A 103 18.12 -21.33 17.00
CA ARG A 103 18.15 -19.91 16.66
C ARG A 103 16.75 -19.37 16.44
N THR A 104 16.59 -18.11 16.76
CA THR A 104 15.36 -17.36 16.58
C THR A 104 15.51 -16.34 15.46
N ALA A 105 14.41 -16.11 14.76
CA ALA A 105 14.32 -15.10 13.73
C ALA A 105 12.93 -14.48 13.68
N TYR A 106 12.80 -13.36 12.99
CA TYR A 106 11.51 -12.88 12.49
C TYR A 106 11.64 -12.46 11.04
N LEU A 107 10.52 -12.39 10.34
CA LEU A 107 10.48 -11.86 8.98
C LEU A 107 9.91 -10.44 8.99
N THR A 108 10.65 -9.48 8.45
CA THR A 108 10.23 -8.07 8.40
C THR A 108 10.19 -7.50 6.99
N ARG A 109 9.38 -6.45 6.85
CA ARG A 109 9.30 -5.55 5.70
C ARG A 109 9.98 -4.21 5.99
N PHE A 110 10.26 -3.87 7.25
CA PHE A 110 10.76 -2.56 7.67
C PHE A 110 12.29 -2.48 7.63
N VAL A 111 12.90 -2.58 6.44
CA VAL A 111 14.36 -2.72 6.31
C VAL A 111 15.13 -1.57 6.97
N ASP A 112 14.64 -0.34 6.82
CA ASP A 112 15.37 0.85 7.26
C ASP A 112 15.02 1.29 8.69
N ASP A 113 13.76 1.09 9.09
CA ASP A 113 13.20 1.61 10.34
C ASP A 113 13.06 0.55 11.45
N ASP A 114 13.58 -0.66 11.23
CA ASP A 114 13.49 -1.76 12.20
C ASP A 114 14.06 -1.37 13.57
N ARG A 115 13.29 -1.65 14.64
CA ARG A 115 13.63 -1.41 16.05
C ARG A 115 13.79 -2.69 16.87
N ALA A 116 13.57 -3.86 16.27
CA ALA A 116 13.62 -5.18 16.92
C ALA A 116 14.83 -6.02 16.51
N ALA A 117 15.67 -5.56 15.58
CA ALA A 117 16.77 -6.32 14.99
C ALA A 117 17.70 -7.00 16.00
N GLN A 118 17.99 -6.35 17.13
CA GLN A 118 18.94 -6.86 18.14
C GLN A 118 18.33 -7.90 19.10
N THR A 119 17.04 -8.19 18.97
CA THR A 119 16.30 -9.05 19.91
C THR A 119 16.27 -10.53 19.52
N VAL A 120 16.77 -10.85 18.32
CA VAL A 120 16.80 -12.20 17.74
C VAL A 120 18.19 -12.53 17.20
N ASP A 121 18.43 -13.80 16.89
CA ASP A 121 19.74 -14.26 16.40
C ASP A 121 19.92 -13.98 14.90
N LEU A 122 18.82 -13.87 14.14
CA LEU A 122 18.80 -13.65 12.69
C LEU A 122 17.57 -12.84 12.27
N VAL A 123 17.71 -11.88 11.35
CA VAL A 123 16.55 -11.22 10.71
C VAL A 123 16.35 -11.74 9.28
N LEU A 124 15.10 -12.02 8.93
CA LEU A 124 14.70 -12.45 7.59
C LEU A 124 14.00 -11.32 6.84
N LEU A 125 14.46 -11.02 5.63
CA LEU A 125 13.82 -10.01 4.77
C LEU A 125 12.80 -10.65 3.83
N ASP A 126 11.67 -9.98 3.60
CA ASP A 126 10.75 -10.29 2.50
C ASP A 126 11.19 -9.54 1.23
N ALA A 127 11.77 -10.26 0.29
CA ALA A 127 12.25 -9.76 -1.00
C ALA A 127 11.36 -10.21 -2.17
N ARG A 128 10.11 -10.61 -1.92
CA ARG A 128 9.17 -10.98 -3.00
C ARG A 128 8.90 -9.76 -3.90
N GLY A 129 9.10 -9.93 -5.20
CA GLY A 129 8.89 -8.87 -6.19
C GLY A 129 9.89 -7.71 -6.13
N MET A 130 10.98 -7.85 -5.36
CA MET A 130 12.00 -6.82 -5.15
C MET A 130 13.40 -7.38 -5.42
N ASP A 131 14.42 -6.52 -5.49
CA ASP A 131 15.83 -6.96 -5.59
C ASP A 131 16.34 -7.42 -4.20
N PRO A 132 16.57 -8.73 -3.99
CA PRO A 132 17.03 -9.24 -2.70
C PRO A 132 18.41 -8.71 -2.31
N LEU A 133 19.29 -8.48 -3.29
CA LEU A 133 20.65 -8.01 -3.05
C LEU A 133 20.64 -6.56 -2.57
N ALA A 134 19.79 -5.73 -3.17
CA ALA A 134 19.61 -4.35 -2.73
C ALA A 134 19.06 -4.25 -1.31
N LEU A 135 18.08 -5.09 -0.95
CA LEU A 135 17.52 -5.12 0.40
C LEU A 135 18.54 -5.56 1.44
N MET A 136 19.32 -6.61 1.15
CA MET A 136 20.38 -7.05 2.06
C MET A 136 21.47 -5.98 2.25
N ARG A 137 21.87 -5.27 1.19
CA ARG A 137 22.81 -4.15 1.30
C ARG A 137 22.26 -3.02 2.16
N ARG A 138 20.99 -2.64 1.99
CA ARG A 138 20.31 -1.64 2.83
C ARG A 138 20.27 -2.05 4.30
N TRP A 139 19.96 -3.33 4.57
CA TRP A 139 19.96 -3.87 5.93
C TRP A 139 21.35 -3.76 6.56
N ARG A 140 22.38 -4.31 5.90
CA ARG A 140 23.77 -4.30 6.40
C ARG A 140 24.36 -2.90 6.56
N ALA A 141 23.84 -1.91 5.84
CA ALA A 141 24.27 -0.53 5.98
C ALA A 141 23.73 0.15 7.25
N ARG A 142 22.69 -0.40 7.88
CA ARG A 142 22.03 0.18 9.07
C ARG A 142 22.05 -0.71 10.30
N HIS A 143 22.14 -2.02 10.11
CA HIS A 143 22.00 -3.01 11.17
C HIS A 143 23.17 -3.99 11.14
N GLU A 144 23.67 -4.34 12.32
CA GLU A 144 24.73 -5.33 12.50
C GLU A 144 24.21 -6.76 12.62
N THR A 145 22.91 -6.93 12.94
CA THR A 145 22.30 -8.26 13.09
C THR A 145 22.44 -9.07 11.80
N PRO A 146 22.80 -10.36 11.89
CA PRO A 146 22.82 -11.26 10.74
C PRO A 146 21.51 -11.25 9.96
N VAL A 147 21.62 -11.43 8.64
CA VAL A 147 20.51 -11.29 7.71
C VAL A 147 20.37 -12.47 6.77
N GLY A 148 19.12 -12.90 6.59
CA GLY A 148 18.71 -13.88 5.59
C GLY A 148 17.50 -13.39 4.78
N LEU A 149 17.06 -14.22 3.84
CA LEU A 149 15.88 -13.96 3.02
C LEU A 149 14.78 -14.95 3.40
N GLY A 150 13.75 -14.44 4.07
CA GLY A 150 12.60 -15.24 4.51
C GLY A 150 11.68 -15.62 3.36
N ALA A 151 11.60 -14.78 2.34
CA ALA A 151 10.90 -15.05 1.10
C ALA A 151 11.53 -14.21 -0.01
N TRP A 152 11.86 -14.80 -1.14
CA TRP A 152 12.32 -14.05 -2.31
C TRP A 152 11.84 -14.72 -3.60
N GLY A 153 11.87 -13.98 -4.71
CA GLY A 153 11.45 -14.47 -6.02
C GLY A 153 10.47 -13.52 -6.71
N MET A 154 10.18 -13.81 -7.98
CA MET A 154 9.25 -13.04 -8.79
C MET A 154 7.95 -13.81 -9.01
N GLY A 155 6.83 -13.10 -8.93
CA GLY A 155 5.52 -13.66 -9.22
C GLY A 155 5.27 -13.76 -10.72
N VAL A 156 4.44 -14.74 -11.12
CA VAL A 156 3.94 -14.96 -12.47
C VAL A 156 2.47 -14.56 -12.51
N VAL A 157 2.03 -13.90 -13.58
CA VAL A 157 0.61 -13.70 -13.87
C VAL A 157 0.13 -14.91 -14.69
N PRO A 158 -0.86 -15.70 -14.21
CA PRO A 158 -1.36 -16.85 -14.94
C PRO A 158 -1.73 -16.51 -16.39
N GLY A 159 -1.33 -17.36 -17.35
CA GLY A 159 -1.59 -17.16 -18.78
C GLY A 159 -0.81 -16.01 -19.44
N ARG A 160 0.10 -15.32 -18.72
CA ARG A 160 0.92 -14.26 -19.33
C ARG A 160 2.10 -14.85 -20.11
N GLU A 161 1.97 -14.82 -21.43
CA GLU A 161 3.03 -15.23 -22.34
C GLU A 161 4.10 -14.14 -22.58
N GLY A 162 5.31 -14.58 -22.94
CA GLY A 162 6.43 -13.74 -23.34
C GLY A 162 7.76 -14.18 -22.74
N GLY A 163 8.83 -13.46 -23.09
CA GLY A 163 10.20 -13.73 -22.64
C GLY A 163 10.58 -13.05 -21.32
N TRP A 164 11.83 -13.26 -20.89
CA TRP A 164 12.34 -12.83 -19.59
C TRP A 164 12.41 -11.30 -19.41
N ARG A 165 12.36 -10.50 -20.48
CA ARG A 165 12.27 -9.04 -20.40
C ARG A 165 10.90 -8.53 -19.99
N ARG A 166 9.86 -9.38 -19.99
CA ARG A 166 8.50 -9.03 -19.59
C ARG A 166 8.21 -9.56 -18.18
N ALA A 167 8.04 -8.64 -17.23
CA ALA A 167 7.69 -9.00 -15.85
C ALA A 167 6.37 -9.76 -15.75
N GLY A 168 6.31 -10.70 -14.81
CA GLY A 168 5.14 -11.56 -14.60
C GLY A 168 5.00 -12.73 -15.58
N THR A 169 6.02 -13.02 -16.40
CA THR A 169 6.10 -14.25 -17.20
C THR A 169 6.89 -15.32 -16.45
N GLU A 170 6.68 -16.59 -16.82
CA GLU A 170 7.45 -17.71 -16.27
C GLU A 170 8.95 -17.63 -16.62
N ALA A 171 9.29 -17.17 -17.83
CA ALA A 171 10.67 -16.94 -18.25
C ALA A 171 11.35 -15.85 -17.40
N HIS A 172 10.61 -14.80 -17.03
CA HIS A 172 11.12 -13.75 -16.15
C HIS A 172 11.37 -14.26 -14.72
N GLN A 173 10.46 -15.10 -14.20
CA GLN A 173 10.65 -15.78 -12.92
C GLN A 173 11.92 -16.64 -12.94
N GLY A 174 12.09 -17.48 -13.96
CA GLY A 174 13.25 -18.35 -14.12
C GLY A 174 14.57 -17.58 -14.23
N ARG A 175 14.62 -16.57 -15.11
CA ARG A 175 15.82 -15.73 -15.30
C ARG A 175 16.19 -14.95 -14.03
N THR A 176 15.21 -14.49 -13.27
CA THR A 176 15.48 -13.80 -12.00
C THR A 176 16.03 -14.77 -10.96
N ALA A 177 15.44 -15.97 -10.83
CA ALA A 177 15.95 -17.01 -9.94
C ALA A 177 17.40 -17.40 -10.28
N GLU A 178 17.72 -17.57 -11.57
CA GLU A 178 19.07 -17.89 -12.05
C GLU A 178 20.08 -16.82 -11.63
N ARG A 179 19.79 -15.54 -11.95
CA ARG A 179 20.68 -14.42 -11.61
C ARG A 179 20.89 -14.24 -10.12
N THR A 180 19.81 -14.38 -9.33
CA THR A 180 19.89 -14.22 -7.88
C THR A 180 20.68 -15.35 -7.24
N LEU A 181 20.46 -16.60 -7.65
CA LEU A 181 21.20 -17.74 -7.12
C LEU A 181 22.68 -17.69 -7.52
N ASP A 182 22.99 -17.34 -8.76
CA ASP A 182 24.37 -17.14 -9.21
C ASP A 182 25.06 -16.04 -8.40
N ALA A 183 24.36 -14.92 -8.16
CA ALA A 183 24.90 -13.87 -7.30
C ALA A 183 25.16 -14.35 -5.87
N PHE A 184 24.30 -15.19 -5.27
CA PHE A 184 24.56 -15.74 -3.93
C PHE A 184 25.78 -16.67 -3.90
N LEU A 185 26.01 -17.45 -4.95
CA LEU A 185 27.16 -18.35 -5.03
C LEU A 185 28.50 -17.61 -5.19
N ASN A 186 28.47 -16.42 -5.78
CA ASN A 186 29.67 -15.64 -6.10
C ASN A 186 29.85 -14.41 -5.18
N MET A 187 29.07 -14.29 -4.11
CA MET A 187 29.16 -13.16 -3.17
C MET A 187 30.09 -13.49 -2.00
N ASP A 188 30.88 -12.51 -1.57
CA ASP A 188 31.77 -12.65 -0.40
C ASP A 188 30.98 -12.92 0.91
N ALA A 189 29.83 -12.28 1.06
CA ALA A 189 28.96 -12.40 2.23
C ALA A 189 27.52 -12.80 1.82
N PRO A 190 27.27 -14.08 1.48
CA PRO A 190 25.92 -14.53 1.09
C PRO A 190 24.92 -14.42 2.25
N PRO A 191 23.61 -14.53 1.99
CA PRO A 191 22.62 -14.62 3.07
C PRO A 191 22.84 -15.91 3.86
N GLU A 192 22.63 -15.88 5.19
CA GLU A 192 22.77 -17.09 6.01
C GLU A 192 21.78 -18.19 5.61
N VAL A 193 20.56 -17.76 5.30
CA VAL A 193 19.47 -18.61 4.79
C VAL A 193 18.71 -17.83 3.73
N ALA A 194 18.26 -18.51 2.68
CA ALA A 194 17.46 -17.89 1.64
C ALA A 194 16.35 -18.84 1.17
N PHE A 195 15.10 -18.47 1.45
CA PHE A 195 13.93 -19.25 1.06
C PHE A 195 13.28 -18.68 -0.20
N LEU A 196 13.40 -19.44 -1.29
CA LEU A 196 12.72 -19.13 -2.55
C LEU A 196 11.21 -19.37 -2.39
N SER A 197 10.43 -18.30 -2.52
CA SER A 197 8.97 -18.34 -2.45
C SER A 197 8.42 -18.69 -3.82
N ARG A 198 7.64 -19.77 -3.99
CA ARG A 198 7.29 -20.85 -3.03
C ARG A 198 7.19 -22.19 -3.77
N TRP A 199 7.14 -23.31 -3.05
CA TRP A 199 7.15 -24.65 -3.67
C TRP A 199 6.01 -24.87 -4.70
N ARG A 200 4.78 -24.56 -4.31
CA ARG A 200 3.56 -24.67 -5.14
C ARG A 200 2.72 -23.43 -4.93
N ASP A 201 2.03 -23.00 -5.99
CA ASP A 201 1.00 -21.98 -5.89
C ASP A 201 -0.05 -22.40 -4.87
N ARG A 202 -0.49 -21.41 -4.11
CA ARG A 202 -1.62 -21.50 -3.21
C ARG A 202 -2.36 -20.18 -3.34
N GLU A 203 -3.64 -20.17 -3.01
CA GLU A 203 -4.33 -18.92 -2.67
C GLU A 203 -3.56 -18.29 -1.52
N GLU A 204 -2.75 -17.30 -1.87
CA GLU A 204 -1.87 -16.61 -0.95
C GLU A 204 -2.64 -15.39 -0.47
N ARG A 205 -2.92 -15.32 0.83
CA ARG A 205 -3.39 -14.09 1.51
C ARG A 205 -2.31 -13.02 1.61
N GLY A 206 -1.32 -13.06 0.72
CA GLY A 206 -0.24 -12.09 0.64
C GLY A 206 -0.69 -11.03 -0.34
N ALA A 207 -1.38 -10.00 0.14
CA ALA A 207 -2.19 -9.23 -0.78
C ALA A 207 -1.42 -8.33 -1.77
N ARG A 208 -0.09 -8.18 -1.69
CA ARG A 208 0.70 -7.67 -2.83
C ARG A 208 0.70 -8.60 -4.05
N ALA A 209 0.70 -9.92 -3.79
CA ALA A 209 0.56 -10.95 -4.80
C ALA A 209 -0.87 -10.96 -5.36
N GLU A 210 -1.86 -10.90 -4.46
CA GLU A 210 -3.28 -10.90 -4.81
C GLU A 210 -3.69 -9.63 -5.59
N VAL A 211 -3.19 -8.46 -5.18
CA VAL A 211 -3.36 -7.16 -5.85
C VAL A 211 -2.73 -7.12 -7.24
N ALA A 212 -1.71 -7.92 -7.49
CA ALA A 212 -1.08 -7.98 -8.80
C ALA A 212 -1.50 -9.22 -9.61
N GLY A 213 -2.38 -10.09 -9.07
CA GLY A 213 -2.72 -11.39 -9.66
C GLY A 213 -1.50 -12.31 -9.83
N LEU A 214 -0.49 -12.14 -8.97
CA LEU A 214 0.79 -12.83 -9.03
C LEU A 214 0.76 -14.14 -8.26
N ARG A 215 1.44 -15.12 -8.84
CA ARG A 215 1.61 -16.48 -8.35
C ARG A 215 3.09 -16.79 -8.23
N TYR A 216 3.58 -17.07 -7.02
CA TYR A 216 5.01 -17.23 -6.72
C TYR A 216 5.49 -18.69 -6.78
N GLY A 217 4.60 -19.64 -6.97
CA GLY A 217 4.91 -21.06 -7.06
C GLY A 217 5.95 -21.36 -8.13
N LEU A 218 6.91 -22.21 -7.77
CA LEU A 218 7.76 -22.94 -8.71
C LEU A 218 6.96 -24.04 -9.42
N GLN A 219 5.84 -24.44 -8.81
CA GLN A 219 4.78 -25.24 -9.41
C GLN A 219 3.49 -24.43 -9.41
N ASP A 220 2.66 -24.61 -10.43
CA ASP A 220 1.31 -24.04 -10.45
C ASP A 220 0.36 -24.74 -9.45
N ALA A 221 -0.92 -24.34 -9.47
CA ALA A 221 -1.91 -24.85 -8.55
C ALA A 221 -2.20 -26.35 -8.80
N GLU A 222 -1.98 -26.85 -10.01
CA GLU A 222 -2.19 -28.22 -10.48
C GLU A 222 -0.96 -29.10 -10.21
N GLY A 223 0.21 -28.50 -9.96
CA GLY A 223 1.48 -29.18 -9.68
C GLY A 223 2.40 -29.29 -10.90
N LEU A 224 2.07 -28.64 -12.02
CA LEU A 224 2.96 -28.53 -13.17
C LEU A 224 4.14 -27.64 -12.81
N ARG A 225 5.33 -28.03 -13.25
CA ARG A 225 6.57 -27.31 -12.95
C ARG A 225 6.71 -26.12 -13.87
N ARG A 226 7.05 -24.97 -13.30
CA ARG A 226 7.52 -23.80 -14.03
C ARG A 226 9.02 -23.91 -14.31
N PRO A 227 9.54 -23.20 -15.33
CA PRO A 227 10.98 -23.17 -15.63
C PRO A 227 11.86 -22.79 -14.43
N ALA A 228 11.35 -21.96 -13.51
CA ALA A 228 12.06 -21.60 -12.28
C ALA A 228 12.35 -22.79 -11.36
N MET A 229 11.52 -23.85 -11.38
CA MET A 229 11.80 -25.10 -10.65
C MET A 229 13.05 -25.79 -11.20
N GLU A 230 13.19 -25.85 -12.51
CA GLU A 230 14.36 -26.47 -13.15
C GLU A 230 15.63 -25.65 -12.90
N VAL A 231 15.53 -24.32 -12.87
CA VAL A 231 16.62 -23.43 -12.42
C VAL A 231 17.06 -23.76 -10.99
N ALA A 232 16.12 -23.70 -10.05
CA ALA A 232 16.41 -23.95 -8.65
C ALA A 232 17.01 -25.35 -8.45
N SER A 233 16.40 -26.37 -9.06
CA SER A 233 16.87 -27.76 -9.01
C SER A 233 18.28 -27.92 -9.59
N GLY A 234 18.54 -27.36 -10.77
CA GLY A 234 19.85 -27.42 -11.43
C GLY A 234 20.95 -26.77 -10.60
N VAL A 235 20.67 -25.61 -10.02
CA VAL A 235 21.64 -24.89 -9.17
C VAL A 235 21.85 -25.62 -7.83
N PHE A 236 20.78 -26.02 -7.13
CA PHE A 236 20.88 -26.69 -5.82
C PHE A 236 21.57 -28.05 -5.89
N THR A 237 21.40 -28.77 -7.00
CA THR A 237 22.08 -30.05 -7.24
C THR A 237 23.46 -29.91 -7.88
N GLY A 238 23.84 -28.70 -8.30
CA GLY A 238 25.10 -28.44 -9.02
C GLY A 238 25.13 -28.99 -10.46
N ARG A 239 24.00 -29.46 -10.99
CA ARG A 239 23.91 -30.07 -12.33
C ARG A 239 23.98 -29.04 -13.47
N GLN A 240 23.42 -27.85 -13.25
CA GLN A 240 23.31 -26.83 -14.27
C GLN A 240 23.29 -25.43 -13.64
N ARG A 241 24.02 -24.48 -14.24
CA ARG A 241 24.08 -23.09 -13.77
C ARG A 241 23.59 -22.07 -14.80
N VAL A 242 23.48 -22.46 -16.07
CA VAL A 242 23.10 -21.57 -17.17
C VAL A 242 21.85 -22.09 -17.85
N PHE A 243 20.85 -21.22 -18.03
CA PHE A 243 19.55 -21.57 -18.58
C PHE A 243 19.19 -20.66 -19.77
N ALA A 244 18.61 -21.29 -20.80
CA ALA A 244 18.14 -20.60 -21.97
C ALA A 244 16.70 -20.11 -21.74
N PHE A 245 16.51 -18.79 -21.85
CA PHE A 245 15.19 -18.16 -21.81
C PHE A 245 15.09 -17.20 -22.98
N ASP A 246 13.99 -17.24 -23.72
CA ASP A 246 13.71 -16.23 -24.73
C ASP A 246 13.68 -14.85 -24.06
N ALA A 247 14.36 -13.88 -24.65
CA ALA A 247 14.33 -12.50 -24.19
C ALA A 247 12.95 -11.89 -24.35
N GLY A 248 12.26 -12.21 -25.45
CA GLY A 248 11.01 -11.57 -25.83
C GLY A 248 11.12 -10.05 -25.98
N ALA A 249 10.01 -9.42 -26.37
CA ALA A 249 9.91 -7.97 -26.36
C ALA A 249 9.78 -7.45 -24.91
N PRO A 250 10.45 -6.34 -24.55
CA PRO A 250 10.20 -5.68 -23.27
C PRO A 250 8.72 -5.27 -23.19
N ALA A 251 8.16 -5.31 -21.98
CA ALA A 251 6.81 -4.78 -21.77
C ALA A 251 6.81 -3.30 -22.17
N ARG A 252 5.90 -2.88 -23.07
CA ARG A 252 5.55 -1.45 -23.19
C ARG A 252 5.12 -1.00 -21.80
N ALA A 253 5.83 -0.03 -21.23
CA ALA A 253 5.54 0.50 -19.91
C ALA A 253 4.12 1.11 -19.90
N ARG A 254 3.11 0.29 -19.63
CA ARG A 254 1.77 0.76 -19.24
C ARG A 254 1.85 1.16 -17.78
N GLY A 255 2.64 2.18 -17.48
CA GLY A 255 2.86 2.70 -16.13
C GLY A 255 2.78 4.22 -16.18
N SER A 256 1.90 4.78 -15.34
CA SER A 256 1.67 6.22 -15.05
C SER A 256 1.41 7.21 -16.20
N GLY A 257 1.84 6.93 -17.43
CA GLY A 257 1.66 7.83 -18.57
C GLY A 257 0.20 8.19 -18.85
N LEU A 258 -0.73 7.26 -18.61
CA LEU A 258 -2.17 7.57 -18.74
C LEU A 258 -2.65 8.58 -17.69
N LEU A 259 -2.24 8.45 -16.43
CA LEU A 259 -2.61 9.41 -15.38
C LEU A 259 -2.03 10.80 -15.67
N VAL A 260 -0.76 10.85 -16.07
CA VAL A 260 -0.09 12.09 -16.46
C VAL A 260 -0.77 12.71 -17.69
N LEU A 261 -1.11 11.90 -18.70
CA LEU A 261 -1.81 12.37 -19.90
C LEU A 261 -3.23 12.86 -19.60
N LEU A 262 -3.97 12.18 -18.73
CA LEU A 262 -5.28 12.65 -18.25
C LEU A 262 -5.13 13.97 -17.49
N GLY A 263 -4.10 14.11 -16.66
CA GLY A 263 -3.78 15.37 -15.96
C GLY A 263 -3.52 16.51 -16.93
N TRP A 264 -2.73 16.29 -17.98
CA TRP A 264 -2.51 17.27 -19.05
C TRP A 264 -3.78 17.58 -19.85
N THR A 265 -4.58 16.56 -20.15
CA THR A 265 -5.88 16.74 -20.85
C THR A 265 -6.80 17.63 -20.03
N LEU A 266 -6.82 17.42 -18.71
CA LEU A 266 -7.54 18.30 -17.79
C LEU A 266 -6.95 19.72 -17.82
N ALA A 267 -5.64 19.89 -17.61
CA ALA A 267 -5.02 21.22 -17.62
C ALA A 267 -5.32 22.01 -18.92
N LEU A 268 -5.24 21.36 -20.08
CA LEU A 268 -5.59 21.93 -21.39
C LEU A 268 -7.08 22.26 -21.49
N GLY A 269 -7.96 21.37 -21.00
CA GLY A 269 -9.40 21.60 -20.95
C GLY A 269 -9.78 22.82 -20.11
N LEU A 270 -9.14 23.01 -18.95
CA LEU A 270 -9.34 24.19 -18.12
C LEU A 270 -8.84 25.47 -18.80
N GLY A 271 -7.66 25.41 -19.43
CA GLY A 271 -7.12 26.53 -20.21
C GLY A 271 -8.04 26.93 -21.37
N THR A 272 -8.60 25.95 -22.07
CA THR A 272 -9.58 26.16 -23.14
C THR A 272 -10.87 26.77 -22.61
N LEU A 273 -11.38 26.26 -21.48
CA LEU A 273 -12.58 26.81 -20.84
C LEU A 273 -12.37 28.28 -20.40
N LEU A 274 -11.17 28.63 -19.91
CA LEU A 274 -10.79 29.99 -19.56
C LEU A 274 -10.70 30.90 -20.80
N ALA A 275 -10.13 30.40 -21.90
CA ALA A 275 -9.98 31.17 -23.14
C ALA A 275 -11.32 31.42 -23.86
N VAL A 276 -12.22 30.43 -23.86
CA VAL A 276 -13.48 30.47 -24.64
C VAL A 276 -14.64 31.11 -23.86
N SER A 277 -14.52 31.27 -22.53
CA SER A 277 -15.59 31.82 -21.68
C SER A 277 -15.26 33.23 -21.17
N PRO A 278 -15.76 34.31 -21.81
CA PRO A 278 -15.58 35.68 -21.33
C PRO A 278 -16.09 35.89 -19.90
N ARG A 279 -17.13 35.15 -19.52
CA ARG A 279 -17.72 35.20 -18.17
C ARG A 279 -16.78 34.58 -17.12
N LEU A 280 -16.10 33.50 -17.45
CA LEU A 280 -15.10 32.90 -16.55
C LEU A 280 -13.87 33.81 -16.45
N GLY A 281 -13.39 34.33 -17.59
CA GLY A 281 -12.28 35.27 -17.64
C GLY A 281 -12.51 36.58 -16.86
N GLY A 282 -13.76 37.03 -16.74
CA GLY A 282 -14.12 38.18 -15.89
C GLY A 282 -14.23 37.85 -14.39
N LEU A 283 -14.69 36.64 -14.03
CA LEU A 283 -14.85 36.22 -12.64
C LEU A 283 -13.52 35.86 -11.95
N VAL A 284 -12.54 35.34 -12.69
CA VAL A 284 -11.22 34.96 -12.14
C VAL A 284 -10.49 36.15 -11.50
N PRO A 285 -10.28 37.30 -12.18
CA PRO A 285 -9.66 38.48 -11.57
C PRO A 285 -10.45 39.05 -10.40
N GLN A 286 -11.79 38.94 -10.44
CA GLN A 286 -12.64 39.37 -9.33
C GLN A 286 -12.45 38.47 -8.11
N TYR A 287 -12.43 37.15 -8.29
CA TYR A 287 -12.23 36.21 -7.20
C TYR A 287 -10.86 36.36 -6.53
N PHE A 288 -9.79 36.47 -7.31
CA PHE A 288 -8.41 36.54 -6.79
C PHE A 288 -7.95 37.95 -6.43
N GLY A 289 -8.46 38.99 -7.10
CA GLY A 289 -7.99 40.37 -6.92
C GLY A 289 -8.97 41.31 -6.21
N ARG A 290 -10.29 41.06 -6.28
CA ARG A 290 -11.33 41.96 -5.72
C ARG A 290 -12.50 41.18 -5.13
N ARG A 291 -12.25 40.52 -4.01
CA ARG A 291 -13.17 39.54 -3.40
C ARG A 291 -14.58 40.08 -3.10
N ASP A 292 -14.71 41.37 -2.77
CA ASP A 292 -16.01 41.97 -2.50
C ASP A 292 -16.88 42.08 -3.76
N LEU A 293 -16.27 42.35 -4.93
CA LEU A 293 -16.98 42.33 -6.22
C LEU A 293 -17.46 40.92 -6.58
N TYR A 294 -16.67 39.90 -6.27
CA TYR A 294 -17.08 38.51 -6.44
C TYR A 294 -18.29 38.16 -5.53
N ARG A 295 -18.25 38.57 -4.26
CA ARG A 295 -19.39 38.36 -3.33
C ARG A 295 -20.63 39.09 -3.81
N GLU A 296 -20.49 40.33 -4.28
CA GLU A 296 -21.58 41.12 -4.83
C GLU A 296 -22.17 40.50 -6.11
N ALA A 297 -21.31 40.02 -7.02
CA ALA A 297 -21.72 39.32 -8.23
C ALA A 297 -22.52 38.05 -7.90
N ILE A 298 -22.09 37.28 -6.90
CA ILE A 298 -22.84 36.11 -6.43
C ILE A 298 -24.15 36.53 -5.77
N GLN A 299 -24.12 37.50 -4.86
CA GLN A 299 -25.29 37.97 -4.13
C GLN A 299 -26.40 38.46 -5.06
N LYS A 300 -26.04 39.25 -6.09
CA LYS A 300 -26.97 39.77 -7.08
C LYS A 300 -27.26 38.80 -8.22
N GLY A 301 -26.46 37.74 -8.35
CA GLY A 301 -26.58 36.74 -9.42
C GLY A 301 -26.15 37.25 -10.81
N TYR A 302 -25.44 38.38 -10.88
CA TYR A 302 -24.99 38.97 -12.14
C TYR A 302 -23.73 38.26 -12.64
N GLY A 303 -23.66 38.01 -13.96
CA GLY A 303 -22.48 37.42 -14.60
C GLY A 303 -22.26 35.92 -14.34
N LEU A 304 -23.09 35.28 -13.51
CA LEU A 304 -23.01 33.84 -13.26
C LEU A 304 -23.60 33.04 -14.43
N SER A 305 -22.84 32.04 -14.91
CA SER A 305 -23.31 31.08 -15.91
C SER A 305 -23.38 29.69 -15.30
N GLY A 306 -24.58 29.12 -15.20
CA GLY A 306 -24.79 27.78 -14.67
C GLY A 306 -23.97 26.73 -15.41
N ALA A 307 -23.94 26.78 -16.74
CA ALA A 307 -23.16 25.85 -17.56
C ALA A 307 -21.65 25.94 -17.28
N VAL A 308 -21.12 27.15 -17.07
CA VAL A 308 -19.69 27.37 -16.79
C VAL A 308 -19.34 26.88 -15.38
N THR A 309 -20.17 27.18 -14.37
CA THR A 309 -19.93 26.72 -13.00
C THR A 309 -20.08 25.20 -12.88
N VAL A 310 -21.03 24.59 -13.60
CA VAL A 310 -21.14 23.13 -13.70
C VAL A 310 -19.91 22.54 -14.37
N GLY A 311 -19.44 23.13 -15.48
CA GLY A 311 -18.20 22.69 -16.14
C GLY A 311 -16.99 22.74 -15.21
N LEU A 312 -16.84 23.82 -14.41
CA LEU A 312 -15.78 23.93 -13.41
C LEU A 312 -15.94 22.90 -12.27
N ALA A 313 -17.17 22.60 -11.85
CA ALA A 313 -17.45 21.57 -10.85
C ALA A 313 -17.07 20.18 -11.36
N THR A 314 -17.44 19.84 -12.59
CA THR A 314 -17.06 18.59 -13.25
C THR A 314 -15.55 18.48 -13.39
N PHE A 315 -14.89 19.57 -13.78
CA PHE A 315 -13.44 19.63 -13.90
C PHE A 315 -12.74 19.37 -12.56
N LEU A 316 -13.20 20.04 -11.52
CA LEU A 316 -12.70 19.90 -10.16
C LEU A 316 -12.90 18.47 -9.65
N ALA A 317 -14.06 17.87 -9.89
CA ALA A 317 -14.34 16.49 -9.51
C ALA A 317 -13.41 15.49 -10.21
N LEU A 318 -13.15 15.68 -11.50
CA LEU A 318 -12.18 14.87 -12.25
C LEU A 318 -10.75 15.06 -11.72
N ALA A 319 -10.35 16.28 -11.39
CA ALA A 319 -9.05 16.58 -10.80
C ALA A 319 -8.88 15.89 -9.44
N VAL A 320 -9.88 16.00 -8.56
CA VAL A 320 -9.90 15.32 -7.25
C VAL A 320 -9.84 13.80 -7.44
N GLY A 321 -10.65 13.26 -8.35
CA GLY A 321 -10.65 11.85 -8.68
C GLY A 321 -9.27 11.36 -9.11
N LEU A 322 -8.56 12.13 -9.94
CA LEU A 322 -7.21 11.80 -10.40
C LEU A 322 -6.16 11.90 -9.28
N VAL A 323 -6.25 12.93 -8.44
CA VAL A 323 -5.37 13.09 -7.26
C VAL A 323 -5.54 11.90 -6.31
N LEU A 324 -6.78 11.59 -5.93
CA LEU A 324 -7.07 10.50 -5.01
C LEU A 324 -6.74 9.12 -5.61
N ALA A 325 -6.99 8.92 -6.91
CA ALA A 325 -6.57 7.69 -7.60
C ALA A 325 -5.04 7.53 -7.61
N THR A 326 -4.29 8.63 -7.75
CA THR A 326 -2.83 8.61 -7.67
C THR A 326 -2.35 8.24 -6.27
N VAL A 327 -2.95 8.84 -5.24
CA VAL A 327 -2.65 8.53 -3.83
C VAL A 327 -2.95 7.06 -3.52
N LEU A 328 -4.14 6.58 -3.88
CA LEU A 328 -4.54 5.18 -3.65
C LEU A 328 -3.69 4.19 -4.44
N ARG A 329 -3.24 4.56 -5.64
CA ARG A 329 -2.31 3.72 -6.43
C ARG A 329 -0.92 3.67 -5.79
N ALA A 330 -0.43 4.79 -5.25
CA ALA A 330 0.83 4.83 -4.53
C ALA A 330 0.78 3.95 -3.27
N PHE A 331 -0.32 4.01 -2.51
CA PHE A 331 -0.52 3.11 -1.37
C PHE A 331 -0.84 1.66 -1.76
N GLY A 332 -1.50 1.43 -2.91
CA GLY A 332 -1.72 0.09 -3.44
C GLY A 332 -0.43 -0.60 -3.91
N ALA A 333 0.66 0.15 -4.07
CA ALA A 333 1.98 -0.39 -4.33
C ALA A 333 2.74 -0.80 -3.05
N THR A 334 2.19 -0.50 -1.86
CA THR A 334 2.74 -0.92 -0.56
C THR A 334 1.95 -2.08 0.02
N ASP A 335 2.50 -2.71 1.06
CA ASP A 335 1.83 -3.82 1.75
C ASP A 335 0.69 -3.35 2.67
N ALA A 336 0.45 -2.03 2.79
CA ALA A 336 -0.61 -1.48 3.62
C ALA A 336 -2.01 -1.87 3.11
N LEU A 337 -2.27 -1.72 1.81
CA LEU A 337 -3.55 -2.12 1.23
C LEU A 337 -3.81 -3.62 1.46
N ALA A 338 -2.76 -4.42 1.33
CA ALA A 338 -2.80 -5.85 1.47
C ALA A 338 -3.21 -6.30 2.88
N VAL A 339 -2.60 -5.70 3.90
CA VAL A 339 -2.94 -5.96 5.29
C VAL A 339 -4.35 -5.47 5.61
N ALA A 340 -4.72 -4.26 5.16
CA ALA A 340 -6.03 -3.66 5.42
C ALA A 340 -7.19 -4.50 4.89
N THR A 341 -6.99 -5.20 3.78
CA THR A 341 -8.03 -6.01 3.14
C THR A 341 -7.99 -7.47 3.53
N SER A 342 -7.01 -7.92 4.31
CA SER A 342 -6.74 -9.34 4.58
C SER A 342 -7.92 -10.13 5.17
N GLY A 343 -8.85 -9.46 5.85
CA GLY A 343 -10.08 -10.05 6.40
C GLY A 343 -11.30 -10.04 5.47
N TRP A 344 -11.18 -9.50 4.25
CA TRP A 344 -12.29 -9.41 3.29
C TRP A 344 -12.43 -10.71 2.48
N GLU A 345 -13.62 -10.93 1.91
CA GLU A 345 -13.84 -12.02 0.95
C GLU A 345 -12.99 -11.83 -0.31
N ALA A 346 -12.54 -12.94 -0.93
CA ALA A 346 -11.66 -12.94 -2.10
C ALA A 346 -12.24 -12.16 -3.29
N ASP A 347 -13.57 -12.18 -3.45
CA ASP A 347 -14.27 -11.39 -4.48
C ASP A 347 -14.20 -9.89 -4.23
N ALA A 348 -14.30 -9.45 -2.97
CA ALA A 348 -14.19 -8.05 -2.62
C ALA A 348 -12.75 -7.54 -2.80
N GLN A 349 -11.76 -8.35 -2.41
CA GLN A 349 -10.35 -8.06 -2.65
C GLN A 349 -10.06 -7.97 -4.14
N SER A 350 -10.40 -8.98 -4.94
CA SER A 350 -10.14 -8.99 -6.39
C SER A 350 -10.79 -7.81 -7.12
N ARG A 351 -11.99 -7.37 -6.71
CA ARG A 351 -12.64 -6.17 -7.23
C ARG A 351 -11.85 -4.91 -6.90
N LEU A 352 -11.46 -4.71 -5.63
CA LEU A 352 -10.66 -3.56 -5.22
C LEU A 352 -9.32 -3.52 -5.96
N VAL A 353 -8.71 -4.67 -6.12
CA VAL A 353 -7.47 -4.88 -6.87
C VAL A 353 -7.63 -4.47 -8.33
N SER A 354 -8.68 -4.96 -9.00
CA SER A 354 -8.98 -4.63 -10.39
C SER A 354 -9.21 -3.12 -10.56
N LEU A 355 -9.81 -2.48 -9.55
CA LEU A 355 -10.09 -1.06 -9.50
C LEU A 355 -8.79 -0.24 -9.33
N VAL A 356 -7.92 -0.61 -8.39
CA VAL A 356 -6.60 0.04 -8.20
C VAL A 356 -5.69 -0.18 -9.41
N GLY A 357 -5.77 -1.36 -10.03
CA GLY A 357 -5.09 -1.67 -11.29
C GLY A 357 -5.58 -0.85 -12.49
N SER A 358 -6.79 -0.29 -12.39
CA SER A 358 -7.46 0.51 -13.43
C SER A 358 -7.55 1.99 -13.04
N PRO A 359 -6.46 2.77 -13.16
CA PRO A 359 -6.38 4.13 -12.62
C PRO A 359 -7.45 5.08 -13.16
N ALA A 360 -7.86 4.91 -14.42
CA ALA A 360 -8.93 5.72 -15.02
C ALA A 360 -10.31 5.39 -14.42
N LEU A 361 -10.60 4.11 -14.18
CA LEU A 361 -11.86 3.66 -13.56
C LEU A 361 -11.94 4.16 -12.11
N LEU A 362 -10.85 3.98 -11.35
CA LEU A 362 -10.75 4.48 -9.97
C LEU A 362 -10.90 6.00 -9.92
N GLY A 363 -10.21 6.74 -10.81
CA GLY A 363 -10.34 8.19 -10.90
C GLY A 363 -11.76 8.65 -11.22
N ALA A 364 -12.44 7.97 -12.16
CA ALA A 364 -13.84 8.27 -12.50
C ALA A 364 -14.79 7.99 -11.32
N LEU A 365 -14.62 6.87 -10.63
CA LEU A 365 -15.43 6.53 -9.44
C LEU A 365 -15.26 7.60 -8.35
N LEU A 366 -14.02 7.98 -8.04
CA LEU A 366 -13.72 8.99 -7.02
C LEU A 366 -14.24 10.38 -7.44
N ALA A 367 -14.21 10.70 -8.74
CA ALA A 367 -14.83 11.91 -9.26
C ALA A 367 -16.36 11.91 -9.08
N VAL A 368 -17.03 10.77 -9.25
CA VAL A 368 -18.47 10.64 -8.98
C VAL A 368 -18.76 10.82 -7.49
N LEU A 369 -18.01 10.17 -6.60
CA LEU A 369 -18.15 10.37 -5.16
C LEU A 369 -17.93 11.85 -4.78
N TYR A 370 -16.91 12.49 -5.32
CA TYR A 370 -16.66 13.90 -5.04
C TYR A 370 -17.74 14.81 -5.63
N SER A 371 -18.33 14.46 -6.78
CA SER A 371 -19.47 15.20 -7.34
C SER A 371 -20.69 15.11 -6.43
N ALA A 372 -20.96 13.94 -5.83
CA ALA A 372 -22.01 13.78 -4.82
C ALA A 372 -21.72 14.62 -3.57
N TRP A 373 -20.45 14.67 -3.13
CA TRP A 373 -20.02 15.53 -2.03
C TRP A 373 -20.21 17.02 -2.32
N LEU A 374 -19.87 17.49 -3.54
CA LEU A 374 -20.13 18.85 -3.97
C LEU A 374 -21.63 19.15 -3.97
N LEU A 375 -22.45 18.23 -4.51
CA LEU A 375 -23.91 18.38 -4.52
C LEU A 375 -24.48 18.48 -3.10
N PHE A 376 -24.01 17.63 -2.19
CA PHE A 376 -24.36 17.71 -0.78
C PHE A 376 -24.04 19.09 -0.19
N ASN A 377 -22.84 19.62 -0.44
CA ASN A 377 -22.45 20.96 0.01
C ASN A 377 -23.35 22.06 -0.60
N VAL A 378 -23.74 21.94 -1.87
CA VAL A 378 -24.64 22.89 -2.53
C VAL A 378 -26.02 22.89 -1.88
N VAL A 379 -26.58 21.69 -1.63
CA VAL A 379 -27.87 21.54 -0.94
C VAL A 379 -27.76 22.11 0.48
N TRP A 380 -26.68 21.80 1.20
CA TRP A 380 -26.43 22.26 2.57
C TRP A 380 -26.31 23.78 2.68
N VAL A 381 -25.57 24.42 1.77
CA VAL A 381 -25.50 25.88 1.69
C VAL A 381 -26.87 26.49 1.37
N GLY A 382 -27.62 25.87 0.46
CA GLY A 382 -28.98 26.29 0.12
C GLY A 382 -29.98 26.19 1.27
N THR A 383 -29.90 25.14 2.10
CA THR A 383 -30.76 24.97 3.28
C THR A 383 -30.41 25.98 4.38
N LEU A 384 -29.13 26.28 4.58
CA LEU A 384 -28.66 27.26 5.57
C LEU A 384 -29.06 28.70 5.22
N ALA A 385 -29.07 29.06 3.94
CA ALA A 385 -29.55 30.37 3.47
C ALA A 385 -31.01 30.67 3.84
N GLY A 386 -31.82 29.62 4.08
CA GLY A 386 -33.17 29.72 4.63
C GLY A 386 -34.19 30.37 3.68
N ARG A 387 -35.43 30.54 4.17
CA ARG A 387 -36.56 31.05 3.36
C ARG A 387 -36.57 32.57 3.12
N ARG A 388 -35.77 33.35 3.87
CA ARG A 388 -35.79 34.84 3.82
C ARG A 388 -35.09 35.42 2.59
N ARG A 389 -34.08 34.73 2.03
CA ARG A 389 -33.50 34.99 0.71
C ARG A 389 -33.25 33.65 0.04
N ARG A 390 -34.13 33.24 -0.88
CA ARG A 390 -33.93 32.00 -1.64
C ARG A 390 -32.72 32.13 -2.54
N MET A 391 -31.61 31.53 -2.13
CA MET A 391 -30.42 31.42 -2.94
C MET A 391 -30.69 30.49 -4.13
N ARG A 392 -30.36 30.94 -5.34
CA ARG A 392 -30.49 30.11 -6.54
C ARG A 392 -29.40 29.03 -6.55
N THR A 393 -29.69 27.88 -7.15
CA THR A 393 -28.74 26.75 -7.25
C THR A 393 -27.38 27.15 -7.83
N VAL A 394 -27.38 28.03 -8.84
CA VAL A 394 -26.13 28.54 -9.46
C VAL A 394 -25.30 29.39 -8.51
N GLN A 395 -25.93 30.15 -7.60
CA GLN A 395 -25.20 30.95 -6.59
C GLN A 395 -24.58 30.03 -5.54
N ALA A 396 -25.33 29.04 -5.04
CA ALA A 396 -24.83 28.05 -4.08
C ALA A 396 -23.69 27.20 -4.69
N LEU A 397 -23.87 26.74 -5.93
CA LEU A 397 -22.83 26.05 -6.68
C LEU A 397 -21.56 26.90 -6.85
N SER A 398 -21.71 28.18 -7.14
CA SER A 398 -20.55 29.08 -7.29
C SER A 398 -19.80 29.27 -5.96
N LEU A 399 -20.51 29.43 -4.84
CA LEU A 399 -19.87 29.51 -3.51
C LEU A 399 -19.10 28.24 -3.12
N VAL A 400 -19.60 27.07 -3.53
CA VAL A 400 -18.98 25.78 -3.20
C VAL A 400 -17.78 25.50 -4.11
N VAL A 401 -17.90 25.70 -5.42
CA VAL A 401 -16.88 25.27 -6.38
C VAL A 401 -15.65 26.19 -6.36
N TRP A 402 -15.85 27.50 -6.30
CA TRP A 402 -14.73 28.45 -6.42
C TRP A 402 -13.77 28.44 -5.23
N THR A 403 -14.22 28.05 -4.03
CA THR A 403 -13.34 27.92 -2.86
C THR A 403 -12.40 26.72 -2.93
N ARG A 404 -12.64 25.80 -3.88
CA ARG A 404 -11.93 24.53 -4.02
C ARG A 404 -10.88 24.54 -5.14
N TRP A 405 -10.58 25.70 -5.72
CA TRP A 405 -9.50 25.85 -6.71
C TRP A 405 -8.12 25.30 -6.29
N PRO A 406 -7.71 25.22 -4.99
CA PRO A 406 -6.39 24.68 -4.65
C PRO A 406 -6.21 23.21 -5.01
N TRP A 407 -7.30 22.45 -5.25
CA TRP A 407 -7.21 21.09 -5.81
C TRP A 407 -6.53 21.04 -7.17
N LEU A 408 -6.54 22.14 -7.93
CA LEU A 408 -5.80 22.26 -9.18
C LEU A 408 -4.28 22.26 -8.95
N LEU A 409 -3.81 22.80 -7.83
CA LEU A 409 -2.39 22.72 -7.45
C LEU A 409 -2.03 21.29 -7.01
N LEU A 410 -2.93 20.61 -6.30
CA LEU A 410 -2.75 19.22 -5.92
C LEU A 410 -2.72 18.28 -7.12
N LEU A 411 -3.43 18.61 -8.20
CA LEU A 411 -3.36 17.88 -9.47
C LEU A 411 -1.94 17.88 -10.05
N ILE A 412 -1.24 19.02 -10.01
CA ILE A 412 0.15 19.13 -10.45
C ILE A 412 1.05 18.25 -9.57
N GLY A 413 0.85 18.32 -8.25
CA GLY A 413 1.55 17.45 -7.30
C GLY A 413 1.31 15.96 -7.56
N ALA A 414 0.06 15.57 -7.85
CA ALA A 414 -0.28 14.19 -8.19
C ALA A 414 0.39 13.73 -9.49
N MET A 415 0.46 14.57 -10.52
CA MET A 415 1.19 14.25 -11.75
C MET A 415 2.69 14.03 -11.50
N ALA A 416 3.29 14.84 -10.62
CA ALA A 416 4.68 14.66 -10.20
C ALA A 416 4.86 13.32 -9.45
N VAL A 417 4.00 13.02 -8.47
CA VAL A 417 4.03 11.75 -7.72
C VAL A 417 3.84 10.54 -8.62
N ALA A 418 2.92 10.61 -9.60
CA ALA A 418 2.70 9.54 -10.57
C ALA A 418 3.93 9.25 -11.44
N SER A 419 4.85 10.21 -11.58
CA SER A 419 6.08 10.06 -12.36
C SER A 419 7.24 9.47 -11.54
N LEU A 420 7.09 9.35 -10.22
CA LEU A 420 8.10 8.77 -9.33
C LEU A 420 8.08 7.23 -9.36
N PRO A 421 9.22 6.56 -9.13
CA PRO A 421 9.26 5.14 -8.84
C PRO A 421 8.43 4.80 -7.59
N GLY A 422 7.80 3.62 -7.57
CA GLY A 422 6.85 3.21 -6.52
C GLY A 422 7.37 3.41 -5.08
N ALA A 423 8.62 3.03 -4.81
CA ALA A 423 9.24 3.17 -3.49
C ALA A 423 9.41 4.62 -3.01
N ALA A 424 9.52 5.60 -3.92
CA ALA A 424 9.63 7.01 -3.57
C ALA A 424 8.27 7.72 -3.50
N SER A 425 7.20 7.10 -4.02
CA SER A 425 5.89 7.74 -4.16
C SER A 425 5.08 7.79 -2.86
N GLY A 426 5.31 6.86 -1.92
CA GLY A 426 4.53 6.72 -0.68
C GLY A 426 4.50 7.98 0.20
N PRO A 427 5.64 8.53 0.64
CA PRO A 427 5.69 9.73 1.47
C PRO A 427 5.04 10.97 0.82
N TRP A 428 5.21 11.13 -0.49
CA TRP A 428 4.60 12.22 -1.24
C TRP A 428 3.09 12.03 -1.43
N ALA A 429 2.62 10.80 -1.62
CA ALA A 429 1.19 10.48 -1.65
C ALA A 429 0.52 10.77 -0.29
N ALA A 430 1.19 10.44 0.81
CA ALA A 430 0.80 10.82 2.17
C ALA A 430 0.70 12.34 2.33
N THR A 431 1.69 13.08 1.86
CA THR A 431 1.68 14.55 1.90
C THR A 431 0.53 15.12 1.06
N LEU A 432 0.27 14.58 -0.13
CA LEU A 432 -0.88 14.97 -0.96
C LEU A 432 -2.21 14.72 -0.25
N LEU A 433 -2.36 13.61 0.47
CA LEU A 433 -3.57 13.31 1.23
C LEU A 433 -3.78 14.31 2.38
N VAL A 434 -2.72 14.65 3.12
CA VAL A 434 -2.79 15.67 4.18
C VAL A 434 -3.14 17.04 3.60
N LEU A 435 -2.50 17.44 2.50
CA LEU A 435 -2.80 18.70 1.82
C LEU A 435 -4.23 18.72 1.27
N ALA A 436 -4.74 17.62 0.72
CA ALA A 436 -6.12 17.49 0.28
C ALA A 436 -7.12 17.75 1.41
N LEU A 437 -6.87 17.18 2.60
CA LEU A 437 -7.70 17.42 3.78
C LEU A 437 -7.66 18.89 4.24
N VAL A 438 -6.47 19.50 4.23
CA VAL A 438 -6.30 20.93 4.56
C VAL A 438 -7.05 21.80 3.55
N VAL A 439 -6.91 21.53 2.25
CA VAL A 439 -7.61 22.26 1.18
C VAL A 439 -9.12 22.17 1.35
N GLU A 440 -9.67 20.97 1.60
CA GLU A 440 -11.11 20.80 1.76
C GLU A 440 -11.63 21.50 3.03
N THR A 441 -10.87 21.45 4.12
CA THR A 441 -11.22 22.14 5.38
C THR A 441 -11.25 23.65 5.19
N ILE A 442 -10.22 24.22 4.56
CA ILE A 442 -10.15 25.66 4.24
C ILE A 442 -11.29 26.05 3.28
N ALA A 443 -11.56 25.21 2.28
CA ALA A 443 -12.63 25.47 1.32
C ALA A 443 -14.01 25.48 1.99
N ALA A 444 -14.30 24.50 2.86
CA ALA A 444 -15.54 24.44 3.63
C ALA A 444 -15.70 25.66 4.55
N TYR A 445 -14.65 26.03 5.28
CA TYR A 445 -14.65 27.25 6.11
C TYR A 445 -14.92 28.50 5.27
N ARG A 446 -14.19 28.67 4.15
CA ARG A 446 -14.37 29.83 3.26
C ARG A 446 -15.77 29.88 2.64
N THR A 447 -16.34 28.74 2.25
CA THR A 447 -17.72 28.67 1.75
C THR A 447 -18.70 29.16 2.81
N MET A 448 -18.53 28.80 4.09
CA MET A 448 -19.41 29.27 5.16
C MET A 448 -19.19 30.74 5.51
N VAL A 449 -17.95 31.24 5.45
CA VAL A 449 -17.68 32.67 5.58
C VAL A 449 -18.34 33.45 4.44
N ASP A 450 -18.20 33.02 3.19
CA ASP A 450 -18.81 33.73 2.07
C ASP A 450 -20.35 33.64 2.09
N LEU A 451 -20.91 32.58 2.68
CA LEU A 451 -22.35 32.45 2.91
C LEU A 451 -22.92 33.49 3.87
N THR A 452 -22.18 33.95 4.88
CA THR A 452 -22.68 34.99 5.80
C THR A 452 -22.94 36.30 5.07
N TYR A 453 -22.03 36.68 4.17
CA TYR A 453 -22.14 37.90 3.37
C TYR A 453 -23.19 37.79 2.26
N VAL A 454 -23.19 36.67 1.54
CA VAL A 454 -24.06 36.49 0.34
C VAL A 454 -25.49 36.11 0.72
N GLY A 455 -25.65 35.20 1.68
CA GLY A 455 -26.94 34.63 2.08
C GLY A 455 -27.67 35.43 3.17
N ALA A 456 -27.06 36.48 3.73
CA ALA A 456 -27.54 37.18 4.93
C ALA A 456 -27.81 36.23 6.11
N VAL A 457 -26.99 35.19 6.21
CA VAL A 457 -27.03 34.20 7.30
C VAL A 457 -26.17 34.73 8.45
N SER A 458 -26.65 34.63 9.69
CA SER A 458 -25.84 35.02 10.84
C SER A 458 -24.56 34.18 10.92
N ALA A 459 -23.45 34.80 11.34
CA ALA A 459 -22.18 34.10 11.49
C ALA A 459 -22.30 32.87 12.42
N ALA A 460 -23.08 32.99 13.50
CA ALA A 460 -23.38 31.87 14.39
C ALA A 460 -24.04 30.67 13.68
N ARG A 461 -24.95 30.93 12.74
CA ARG A 461 -25.63 29.87 11.98
C ARG A 461 -24.73 29.28 10.90
N ALA A 462 -24.02 30.11 10.13
CA ALA A 462 -23.14 29.62 9.06
C ALA A 462 -21.89 28.91 9.60
N LEU A 463 -21.21 29.48 10.59
CA LEU A 463 -19.99 28.90 11.15
C LEU A 463 -20.30 27.82 12.21
N GLY A 464 -21.32 28.01 13.04
CA GLY A 464 -21.73 27.03 14.04
C GLY A 464 -22.40 25.81 13.41
N LEU A 465 -23.58 25.99 12.79
CA LEU A 465 -24.33 24.88 12.22
C LEU A 465 -23.79 24.44 10.85
N GLY A 466 -23.24 25.37 10.05
CA GLY A 466 -22.78 25.05 8.70
C GLY A 466 -21.38 24.46 8.60
N PHE A 467 -20.44 24.91 9.44
CA PHE A 467 -19.06 24.39 9.47
C PHE A 467 -18.81 23.51 10.69
N ALA A 468 -19.03 24.03 11.91
CA ALA A 468 -18.61 23.37 13.13
C ALA A 468 -19.38 22.07 13.39
N VAL A 469 -20.70 22.00 13.19
CA VAL A 469 -21.45 20.76 13.46
C VAL A 469 -21.04 19.60 12.53
N PRO A 470 -21.03 19.73 11.19
CA PRO A 470 -20.53 18.66 10.32
C PRO A 470 -19.07 18.31 10.59
N PHE A 471 -18.22 19.32 10.85
CA PHE A 471 -16.82 19.10 11.16
C PHE A 471 -16.64 18.35 12.49
N LEU A 472 -17.38 18.72 13.54
CA LEU A 472 -17.36 18.04 14.84
C LEU A 472 -17.93 16.64 14.77
N LEU A 473 -18.94 16.38 13.94
CA LEU A 473 -19.45 15.03 13.71
C LEU A 473 -18.43 14.15 12.99
N ILE A 474 -17.78 14.69 11.95
CA ILE A 474 -16.69 14.01 11.25
C ILE A 474 -15.51 13.80 12.21
N LEU A 475 -15.15 14.79 13.03
CA LEU A 475 -14.07 14.71 14.00
C LEU A 475 -14.38 13.68 15.08
N ALA A 476 -15.58 13.72 15.67
CA ALA A 476 -16.01 12.75 16.69
C ALA A 476 -16.04 11.33 16.12
N GLY A 477 -16.59 11.15 14.91
CA GLY A 477 -16.55 9.87 14.21
C GLY A 477 -15.12 9.41 13.92
N SER A 478 -14.25 10.33 13.50
CA SER A 478 -12.82 10.04 13.25
C SER A 478 -12.09 9.69 14.53
N VAL A 479 -12.37 10.35 15.65
CA VAL A 479 -11.79 10.06 16.97
C VAL A 479 -12.27 8.70 17.47
N VAL A 480 -13.57 8.40 17.41
CA VAL A 480 -14.09 7.07 17.77
C VAL A 480 -13.44 5.99 16.91
N PHE A 481 -13.33 6.23 15.60
CA PHE A 481 -12.65 5.34 14.67
C PHE A 481 -11.17 5.17 15.02
N LEU A 482 -10.43 6.26 15.24
CA LEU A 482 -9.01 6.26 15.62
C LEU A 482 -8.77 5.60 16.98
N VAL A 483 -9.66 5.74 17.94
CA VAL A 483 -9.54 5.05 19.23
C VAL A 483 -9.78 3.55 19.05
N SER A 484 -10.78 3.17 18.24
CA SER A 484 -11.11 1.76 18.00
C SER A 484 -10.11 1.03 17.11
N ALA A 485 -9.45 1.73 16.19
CA ALA A 485 -8.59 1.16 15.15
C ALA A 485 -7.17 1.75 15.14
N GLY A 486 -6.78 2.52 16.16
CA GLY A 486 -5.55 3.33 16.15
C GLY A 486 -4.28 2.53 15.95
N ALA A 487 -4.17 1.37 16.59
CA ALA A 487 -3.04 0.46 16.41
C ALA A 487 -2.95 -0.06 14.96
N GLU A 488 -4.10 -0.41 14.36
CA GLU A 488 -4.17 -0.88 12.97
C GLU A 488 -3.85 0.25 11.99
N ILE A 489 -4.40 1.45 12.19
CA ILE A 489 -4.12 2.61 11.35
C ILE A 489 -2.64 3.00 11.44
N GLY A 490 -2.06 2.97 12.64
CA GLY A 490 -0.64 3.22 12.87
C GLY A 490 0.24 2.23 12.12
N PHE A 491 -0.09 0.94 12.20
CA PHE A 491 0.62 -0.11 11.47
C PHE A 491 0.47 0.02 9.95
N LEU A 492 -0.74 0.29 9.44
CA LEU A 492 -0.99 0.55 8.03
C LEU A 492 -0.21 1.77 7.53
N TRP A 493 -0.12 2.82 8.36
CA TRP A 493 0.69 4.00 8.06
C TRP A 493 2.18 3.67 8.01
N HIS A 494 2.69 2.91 8.98
CA HIS A 494 4.07 2.43 8.97
C HIS A 494 4.33 1.58 7.70
N LEU A 495 3.44 0.66 7.34
CA LEU A 495 3.54 -0.10 6.09
C LEU A 495 3.47 0.78 4.83
N ALA A 496 2.79 1.92 4.87
CA ALA A 496 2.69 2.80 3.71
C ALA A 496 3.93 3.69 3.53
N VAL A 497 4.64 4.01 4.62
CA VAL A 497 5.66 5.06 4.64
C VAL A 497 7.06 4.55 4.99
N ARG A 498 7.17 3.43 5.73
CA ARG A 498 8.42 2.92 6.32
C ARG A 498 8.84 1.52 5.83
N SER A 499 7.99 0.79 5.11
CA SER A 499 8.32 -0.55 4.57
C SER A 499 9.12 -0.49 3.27
#